data_AF-A0A4R0PD99-F1
#
_entry.id   AF-A0A4R0PD99-F1
#
_cell.length_a   1.000
_cell.length_b   1.000
_cell.length_c   1.000
_cell.angle_alpha   90.00
_cell.angle_beta   90.00
_cell.angle_gamma   90.00
#
_symmetry.space_group_name_H-M   'P 1'
#
loop_
_entity.id
_entity.type
_entity.pdbx_description
1 polymer ?
#
loop_
_entity_poly.entity_id
_entity_poly.type
_entity_poly.pdbx_seq_one_letter_code
_entity_poly.pdbx_strand_id
1 'polypeptide(L)'
;MSHPAAPQLHSPSPPDIRPEKVPLSFHVVIGIGGLFLFLASQICIVAVAAVWAIGGYLHLALTGFLVLIAILGAPALYLCWKVLVMTISAERDPENN
;
A
#
# COMPACT_ATOMS: atom_id res chain seq x y z
N MET A 1 63.67 5.24 -8.80
CA MET A 1 62.89 6.19 -9.62
C MET A 1 61.46 6.17 -9.09
N SER A 2 61.11 7.13 -8.24
CA SER A 2 59.81 7.24 -7.57
C SER A 2 58.82 7.88 -8.54
N HIS A 3 57.84 7.09 -9.00
CA HIS A 3 56.76 7.58 -9.85
C HIS A 3 55.85 8.50 -9.01
N PRO A 4 55.60 9.75 -9.41
CA PRO A 4 54.62 10.58 -8.73
C PRO A 4 53.22 10.02 -8.99
N ALA A 5 52.44 9.84 -7.92
CA ALA A 5 51.05 9.42 -8.00
C ALA A 5 50.23 10.51 -8.70
N ALA A 6 49.55 10.15 -9.78
CA ALA A 6 48.67 11.08 -10.50
C ALA A 6 47.50 11.51 -9.59
N PRO A 7 47.13 12.81 -9.58
CA PRO A 7 45.96 13.28 -8.85
C PRO A 7 44.71 12.59 -9.40
N GLN A 8 43.99 11.88 -8.53
CA GLN A 8 42.70 11.27 -8.83
C GLN A 8 41.70 12.41 -9.09
N LEU A 9 41.43 12.69 -10.36
CA LEU A 9 40.34 13.58 -10.75
C LEU A 9 39.04 12.93 -10.28
N HIS A 10 38.35 13.61 -9.36
CA HIS A 10 37.00 13.26 -8.93
C HIS A 10 36.08 13.35 -10.16
N SER A 11 35.87 12.21 -10.82
CA SER A 11 34.93 12.12 -11.93
C SER A 11 33.54 12.37 -11.35
N PRO A 12 32.80 13.41 -11.77
CA PRO A 12 31.44 13.60 -11.31
C PRO A 12 30.63 12.35 -11.66
N SER A 13 29.88 11.82 -10.69
CA SER A 13 28.97 10.70 -10.92
C SER A 13 28.01 11.08 -12.07
N PRO A 14 27.73 10.16 -13.01
CA PRO A 14 26.78 10.45 -14.07
C PRO A 14 25.43 10.87 -13.45
N PRO A 15 24.73 11.86 -14.03
CA PRO A 15 23.44 12.29 -13.50
C PRO A 15 22.48 11.10 -13.49
N ASP A 16 21.83 10.87 -12.35
CA ASP A 16 20.80 9.84 -12.22
C ASP A 16 19.56 10.30 -13.01
N ILE A 17 19.40 9.80 -14.24
CA ILE A 17 18.27 10.11 -15.14
C ILE A 17 17.13 9.09 -14.96
N ARG A 18 16.99 8.49 -13.77
CA ARG A 18 15.84 7.61 -13.52
C ARG A 18 14.57 8.43 -13.31
N PRO A 19 13.45 8.05 -13.94
CA PRO A 19 12.18 8.74 -13.73
C PRO A 19 11.74 8.55 -12.28
N GLU A 20 11.38 9.65 -11.60
CA GLU A 20 10.96 9.63 -10.19
C GLU A 20 9.76 8.70 -9.94
N LYS A 21 8.85 8.58 -10.93
CA LYS A 21 7.68 7.69 -10.88
C LYS A 21 7.33 7.16 -12.26
N VAL A 22 6.95 5.88 -12.34
CA VAL A 22 6.43 5.27 -13.56
C VAL A 22 5.08 5.93 -13.92
N PRO A 23 4.83 6.24 -15.22
CA PRO A 23 3.55 6.77 -15.67
C PRO A 23 2.42 5.75 -15.51
N LEU A 24 1.18 6.22 -15.40
CA LEU A 24 0.00 5.36 -15.36
C LEU A 24 -0.23 4.70 -16.73
N SER A 25 0.40 3.54 -16.93
CA SER A 25 0.12 2.62 -18.03
C SER A 25 -1.02 1.67 -17.65
N PHE A 26 -1.64 1.05 -18.66
CA PHE A 26 -2.71 0.06 -18.46
C PHE A 26 -2.29 -1.08 -17.51
N HIS A 27 -1.06 -1.58 -17.64
CA HIS A 27 -0.54 -2.64 -16.79
C HIS A 27 -0.41 -2.21 -15.33
N VAL A 28 0.08 -0.99 -15.08
CA VAL A 28 0.19 -0.39 -13.74
C VAL A 28 -1.19 -0.23 -13.10
N VAL A 29 -2.21 0.18 -13.86
CA VAL A 29 -3.59 0.28 -13.35
C VAL A 29 -4.14 -1.09 -12.94
N ILE A 30 -3.86 -2.13 -13.73
CA ILE A 30 -4.27 -3.51 -13.39
C ILE A 30 -3.54 -3.99 -12.13
N GLY A 31 -2.23 -3.75 -12.02
CA GLY A 31 -1.44 -4.09 -10.84
C GLY A 31 -2.01 -3.41 -9.58
N ILE A 32 -2.27 -2.10 -9.68
CA ILE A 32 -2.88 -1.34 -8.60
C ILE A 32 -4.25 -1.91 -8.21
N GLY A 33 -5.12 -2.12 -9.19
CA GLY A 33 -6.46 -2.64 -8.97
C GLY A 33 -6.45 -4.03 -8.35
N GLY A 34 -5.62 -4.93 -8.87
CA GLY A 34 -5.52 -6.31 -8.41
C GLY A 34 -5.02 -6.41 -6.97
N LEU A 35 -3.90 -5.76 -6.66
CA LEU A 35 -3.31 -5.79 -5.32
C LEU A 35 -4.22 -5.12 -4.29
N PHE A 36 -4.81 -3.97 -4.64
CA PHE A 36 -5.77 -3.28 -3.77
C PHE A 36 -7.00 -4.14 -3.51
N LEU A 37 -7.64 -4.68 -4.55
CA LEU A 37 -8.89 -5.42 -4.41
C LEU A 37 -8.67 -6.71 -3.61
N PHE A 38 -7.55 -7.39 -3.83
CA PHE A 38 -7.17 -8.58 -3.05
C PHE A 38 -7.07 -8.23 -1.56
N LEU A 39 -6.23 -7.28 -1.18
CA LEU A 39 -6.00 -6.92 0.23
C LEU A 39 -7.24 -6.29 0.89
N ALA A 40 -7.93 -5.39 0.19
CA ALA A 40 -9.14 -4.76 0.69
C ALA A 40 -10.25 -5.79 0.96
N SER A 41 -10.38 -6.81 0.10
CA SER A 41 -11.36 -7.88 0.32
C SER A 41 -11.10 -8.67 1.60
N GLN A 42 -9.83 -8.98 1.92
CA GLN A 42 -9.47 -9.67 3.15
C GLN A 42 -9.81 -8.83 4.39
N ILE A 43 -9.46 -7.54 4.36
CA ILE A 43 -9.77 -6.60 5.44
C ILE A 43 -11.28 -6.54 5.69
N CYS A 44 -12.07 -6.36 4.62
CA CYS A 44 -13.52 -6.28 4.72
C CYS A 44 -14.14 -7.59 5.23
N ILE A 45 -13.71 -8.74 4.72
CA ILE A 45 -14.23 -10.05 5.15
C ILE A 45 -13.95 -10.27 6.63
N VAL A 46 -12.73 -9.98 7.09
CA VAL A 46 -12.37 -10.12 8.51
C VAL A 46 -13.20 -9.19 9.39
N ALA A 47 -13.39 -7.92 8.98
CA ALA A 47 -14.20 -6.97 9.74
C ALA A 47 -15.67 -7.41 9.83
N VAL A 48 -16.26 -7.86 8.71
CA VAL A 48 -17.64 -8.38 8.67
C VAL A 48 -17.77 -9.63 9.53
N ALA A 49 -16.83 -10.57 9.43
CA ALA A 49 -16.83 -11.79 10.23
C ALA A 49 -16.73 -11.47 11.73
N ALA A 50 -15.91 -10.50 12.12
CA ALA A 50 -15.80 -10.05 13.52
C ALA A 50 -17.10 -9.40 14.03
N VAL A 51 -17.72 -8.52 13.24
CA VAL A 51 -19.03 -7.93 13.58
C VAL A 51 -20.09 -9.00 13.77
N TRP A 52 -20.16 -9.97 12.85
CA TRP A 52 -21.12 -11.06 12.91
C TRP A 52 -20.88 -11.96 14.13
N ALA A 53 -19.64 -12.38 14.36
CA ALA A 53 -19.28 -13.26 15.47
C ALA A 53 -19.53 -12.61 16.83
N ILE A 54 -19.03 -11.38 17.04
CA ILE A 54 -19.15 -10.67 18.33
C ILE A 54 -20.60 -10.24 18.56
N GLY A 55 -21.23 -9.63 17.56
CA GLY A 55 -22.61 -9.15 17.68
C GLY A 55 -23.61 -10.29 17.89
N GLY A 56 -23.42 -11.40 17.18
CA GLY A 56 -24.23 -12.61 17.34
C GLY A 56 -24.01 -13.28 18.70
N TYR A 57 -22.75 -13.43 19.13
CA TYR A 57 -22.42 -14.05 20.41
C TYR A 57 -22.95 -13.27 21.62
N LEU A 58 -22.88 -11.94 21.58
CA LEU A 58 -23.36 -11.06 22.66
C LEU A 58 -24.86 -10.76 22.57
N HIS A 59 -25.58 -11.31 21.58
CA HIS A 59 -26.99 -11.03 21.33
C HIS A 59 -27.30 -9.51 21.27
N LEU A 60 -26.43 -8.75 20.59
CA LEU A 60 -26.59 -7.30 20.52
C LEU A 60 -27.88 -6.91 19.77
N ALA A 61 -28.60 -5.93 20.31
CA ALA A 61 -29.66 -5.25 19.57
C ALA A 61 -29.08 -4.42 18.41
N LEU A 62 -29.94 -3.96 17.50
CA LEU A 62 -29.54 -3.19 16.31
C LEU A 62 -28.56 -2.04 16.62
N THR A 63 -28.83 -1.26 17.68
CA THR A 63 -27.95 -0.16 18.09
C THR A 63 -26.55 -0.65 18.47
N GLY A 64 -26.44 -1.80 19.15
CA GLY A 64 -25.15 -2.42 19.47
C GLY A 64 -24.39 -2.88 18.21
N PHE A 65 -25.11 -3.43 17.22
CA PHE A 65 -24.53 -3.74 15.91
C PHE A 65 -24.00 -2.51 15.20
N LEU A 66 -24.74 -1.40 15.19
CA LEU A 66 -24.30 -0.15 14.57
C LEU A 66 -23.03 0.40 15.23
N VAL A 67 -22.95 0.36 16.56
CA VAL A 67 -21.75 0.76 17.30
C VAL A 67 -20.57 -0.16 16.96
N LEU A 68 -20.79 -1.47 16.92
CA LEU A 68 -19.74 -2.43 16.58
C LEU A 68 -19.24 -2.27 15.13
N ILE A 69 -20.15 -2.02 14.18
CA ILE A 69 -19.82 -1.67 12.78
C ILE A 69 -19.04 -0.36 12.73
N ALA A 70 -19.38 0.65 13.53
CA ALA A 70 -18.61 1.89 13.55
C ALA A 70 -17.18 1.65 14.09
N ILE A 71 -17.05 0.88 15.18
CA ILE A 71 -15.77 0.58 15.83
C ILE A 71 -14.85 -0.24 14.93
N LEU A 72 -15.39 -1.24 14.21
CA LEU A 72 -14.58 -2.14 13.37
C LEU A 72 -14.52 -1.69 11.90
N GLY A 73 -15.60 -1.13 11.39
CA GLY A 73 -15.73 -0.69 10.00
C GLY A 73 -14.93 0.58 9.71
N ALA A 74 -14.92 1.57 10.62
CA ALA A 74 -14.11 2.78 10.42
C ALA A 74 -12.61 2.48 10.27
N PRO A 75 -11.95 1.71 11.17
CA PRO A 75 -10.56 1.35 10.97
C PRO A 75 -10.36 0.44 9.75
N ALA A 76 -11.30 -0.46 9.42
CA ALA A 76 -11.21 -1.28 8.21
C ALA A 76 -11.17 -0.41 6.93
N LEU A 77 -12.05 0.59 6.83
CA LEU A 77 -12.05 1.54 5.71
C LEU A 77 -10.75 2.37 5.66
N TYR A 78 -10.25 2.80 6.81
CA TYR A 78 -8.96 3.49 6.88
C TYR A 78 -7.81 2.60 6.41
N LEU A 79 -7.80 1.32 6.79
CA LEU A 79 -6.81 0.36 6.31
C LEU A 79 -6.91 0.15 4.80
N CYS A 80 -8.11 0.04 4.24
CA CYS A 80 -8.29 -0.02 2.78
C CYS A 80 -7.71 1.21 2.09
N TRP A 81 -7.95 2.41 2.63
CA TRP A 81 -7.35 3.64 2.11
C TRP A 81 -5.81 3.59 2.15
N LYS A 82 -5.23 3.13 3.27
CA LYS A 82 -3.77 3.00 3.40
C LYS A 82 -3.20 1.98 2.43
N VAL A 83 -3.87 0.85 2.23
CA VAL A 83 -3.48 -0.16 1.23
C VAL A 83 -3.47 0.45 -0.16
N LEU A 84 -4.52 1.18 -0.55
CA LEU A 84 -4.57 1.84 -1.86
C LEU A 84 -3.36 2.76 -2.08
N VAL A 85 -3.03 3.60 -1.10
CA VAL A 85 -1.87 4.50 -1.17
C VAL A 85 -0.55 3.73 -1.29
N MET A 86 -0.39 2.65 -0.51
CA MET A 86 0.82 1.81 -0.57
C MET A 86 0.94 1.10 -1.92
N THR A 87 -0.15 0.56 -2.44
CA THR A 87 -0.20 -0.10 -3.75
C THR A 87 0.11 0.86 -4.90
N ILE A 88 -0.43 2.09 -4.89
CA ILE A 88 -0.08 3.11 -5.89
C ILE A 88 1.41 3.45 -5.81
N SER A 89 1.97 3.51 -4.60
CA SER A 89 3.38 3.84 -4.41
C SER A 89 4.28 2.70 -4.91
N ALA A 90 3.94 1.45 -4.61
CA ALA A 90 4.69 0.27 -5.05
C ALA A 90 4.65 0.09 -6.57
N GLU A 91 3.48 0.18 -7.19
CA GLU A 91 3.31 -0.02 -8.63
C GLU A 91 3.87 1.14 -9.47
N ARG A 92 4.11 2.30 -8.86
CA ARG A 92 4.75 3.45 -9.54
C ARG A 92 6.22 3.61 -9.21
N ASP A 93 6.78 2.72 -8.38
CA ASP A 93 8.20 2.68 -8.10
C ASP A 93 8.95 2.17 -9.35
N PRO A 94 9.92 2.92 -9.90
CA PRO A 94 10.74 2.48 -11.02
C PRO A 94 11.65 1.28 -10.68
N GLU A 95 11.86 0.93 -9.41
CA GLU A 95 12.58 -0.30 -9.05
C GLU A 95 11.69 -1.55 -9.12
N ASN A 96 10.36 -1.38 -9.10
CA ASN A 96 9.40 -2.48 -9.15
C ASN A 96 8.95 -2.85 -10.58
N ASN A 97 9.27 -2.02 -11.59
CA ASN A 97 8.85 -2.20 -12.99
C ASN A 97 10.02 -1.98 -13.96
#